data_AF-A0A3S1B793-F1
#
_entry.id   AF-A0A3S1B793-F1
#
_cell.length_a   1.000
_cell.length_b   1.000
_cell.length_c   1.000
_cell.angle_alpha   90.00
_cell.angle_beta   90.00
_cell.angle_gamma   90.00
#
_symmetry.space_group_name_H-M   'P 1'
#
loop_
_entity.id
_entity.type
_entity.pdbx_description
1 polymer ?
#
loop_
_entity_poly.entity_id
_entity_poly.type
_entity_poly.pdbx_seq_one_letter_code
_entity_poly.pdbx_strand_id
1 'polypeptide(L)'
;MIFIPVTGDSFRVLPETPEQLLAKTAELVHIPTIFGYTTDDGTWMVPDSEDDGVSYAEFNFILNYFIEIYFPPSQRVELLKRVKNLYLPSGISQSSLSRVELRTILINMATDFSMAAYIAKQAMLFSKASTTGTYVFQFDYRPSYSAAPLWYGVGHTDEKGFVLGLPAGPYPFAYPNTTAEDRYVADLMTTLWSNFAKTGDPTPQPLNWPAGLRWPSFSDDPRRILVIGVEPEVRNFDKEQAVVAWTGNSTTSMPDSGGSVKAHLGVLWFALFFTCGIVRKVSIL
;
A
#
# COMPACT_ATOMS: atom_id res chain seq x y z
N MET A 1 -19.02 13.55 12.19
CA MET A 1 -19.45 12.16 12.42
C MET A 1 -18.72 11.30 11.39
N ILE A 2 -17.97 10.29 11.82
CA ILE A 2 -17.22 9.39 10.92
C ILE A 2 -18.10 8.18 10.64
N PHE A 3 -18.31 7.85 9.37
CA PHE A 3 -19.06 6.66 8.94
C PHE A 3 -18.10 5.71 8.23
N ILE A 4 -17.90 4.53 8.79
CA ILE A 4 -17.07 3.46 8.24
C ILE A 4 -17.81 2.13 8.40
N PRO A 5 -17.48 1.10 7.59
CA PRO A 5 -18.05 -0.22 7.82
C PRO A 5 -17.76 -0.71 9.24
N VAL A 6 -18.75 -1.33 9.87
CA VAL A 6 -18.66 -1.88 11.23
C VAL A 6 -18.94 -3.37 11.20
N THR A 7 -18.21 -4.10 12.04
CA THR A 7 -18.44 -5.53 12.26
C THR A 7 -19.62 -5.73 13.22
N GLY A 8 -20.35 -6.83 13.06
CA GLY A 8 -21.39 -7.27 13.96
C GLY A 8 -22.69 -7.65 13.25
N ASP A 9 -23.64 -8.13 14.05
CA ASP A 9 -24.83 -8.82 13.55
C ASP A 9 -25.92 -7.89 13.03
N SER A 10 -25.81 -6.58 13.27
CA SER A 10 -26.85 -5.59 12.97
C SER A 10 -27.22 -5.55 11.49
N PHE A 11 -26.26 -5.78 10.58
CA PHE A 11 -26.49 -5.81 9.14
C PHE A 11 -26.12 -7.16 8.49
N ARG A 12 -25.50 -8.08 9.24
CA ARG A 12 -25.01 -9.40 8.78
C ARG A 12 -24.12 -9.39 7.52
N VAL A 13 -23.64 -8.22 7.08
CA VAL A 13 -22.69 -8.11 5.97
C VAL A 13 -21.29 -8.57 6.42
N LEU A 14 -20.91 -8.20 7.65
CA LEU A 14 -19.59 -8.46 8.23
C LEU A 14 -19.77 -8.90 9.70
N PRO A 15 -20.10 -10.19 9.94
CA PRO A 15 -20.43 -10.66 11.28
C PRO A 15 -19.24 -10.60 12.24
N GLU A 16 -18.01 -10.70 11.72
CA GLU A 16 -16.76 -10.72 12.47
C GLU A 16 -15.69 -9.83 11.81
N THR A 17 -14.54 -9.66 12.45
CA THR A 17 -13.44 -8.89 11.85
C THR A 17 -12.87 -9.62 10.64
N PRO A 18 -12.32 -8.89 9.64
CA PRO A 18 -11.69 -9.52 8.48
C PRO A 18 -10.64 -10.57 8.84
N GLU A 19 -9.85 -10.37 9.90
CA GLU A 19 -8.87 -11.36 10.37
C GLU A 19 -9.52 -12.60 10.95
N GLN A 20 -10.60 -12.45 11.71
CA GLN A 20 -11.34 -13.59 12.26
C GLN A 20 -12.01 -14.39 11.14
N LEU A 21 -12.59 -13.70 10.16
CA LEU A 21 -13.16 -14.32 8.98
C LEU A 21 -12.08 -15.08 8.20
N LEU A 22 -10.97 -14.43 7.84
CA LEU A 22 -9.86 -15.08 7.13
C LEU A 22 -9.31 -16.29 7.88
N ALA A 23 -9.18 -16.22 9.20
CA ALA A 23 -8.71 -17.36 10.00
C ALA A 23 -9.68 -18.54 9.97
N LYS A 24 -10.99 -18.29 9.88
CA LYS A 24 -12.04 -19.33 9.85
C LYS A 24 -12.34 -19.85 8.46
N THR A 25 -12.14 -19.02 7.44
CA THR A 25 -12.55 -19.30 6.06
C THR A 25 -11.36 -19.36 5.11
N ALA A 26 -10.14 -19.53 5.61
CA ALA A 26 -8.92 -19.57 4.78
C ALA A 26 -9.07 -20.54 3.62
N GLU A 27 -9.59 -21.74 3.90
CA GLU A 27 -9.86 -22.79 2.91
C GLU A 27 -10.96 -22.44 1.90
N LEU A 28 -11.73 -21.36 2.11
CA LEU A 28 -12.75 -20.89 1.17
C LEU A 28 -12.22 -19.77 0.26
N VAL A 29 -11.01 -19.25 0.52
CA VAL A 29 -10.41 -18.15 -0.25
C VAL A 29 -9.61 -18.71 -1.43
N HIS A 30 -10.32 -19.18 -2.46
CA HIS A 30 -9.73 -19.64 -3.72
C HIS A 30 -9.83 -18.57 -4.81
N ILE A 31 -9.33 -17.36 -4.54
CA ILE A 31 -9.43 -16.22 -5.45
C ILE A 31 -8.04 -15.61 -5.62
N PRO A 32 -7.50 -15.52 -6.85
CA PRO A 32 -6.23 -14.86 -7.06
C PRO A 32 -6.40 -13.38 -6.73
N THR A 33 -5.37 -12.75 -6.17
CA THR A 33 -5.44 -11.36 -5.69
C THR A 33 -4.26 -10.52 -6.18
N ILE A 34 -4.53 -9.25 -6.48
CA ILE A 34 -3.53 -8.20 -6.64
C ILE A 34 -3.73 -7.18 -5.52
N PHE A 35 -2.66 -6.84 -4.82
CA PHE A 35 -2.59 -5.72 -3.90
C PHE A 35 -1.53 -4.73 -4.37
N GLY A 36 -1.65 -3.47 -4.00
CA GLY A 36 -0.58 -2.51 -4.24
C GLY A 36 -0.85 -1.14 -3.66
N TYR A 37 0.20 -0.34 -3.70
CA TYR A 37 0.29 1.01 -3.17
C TYR A 37 1.19 1.85 -4.08
N THR A 38 1.13 3.17 -3.98
CA THR A 38 2.04 4.10 -4.66
C THR A 38 3.26 4.42 -3.78
N THR A 39 4.38 4.81 -4.39
CA THR A 39 5.63 5.09 -3.64
C THR A 39 5.43 6.09 -2.50
N ASP A 40 4.66 7.16 -2.73
CA ASP A 40 4.42 8.24 -1.78
C ASP A 40 2.94 8.28 -1.34
N ASP A 41 2.30 7.13 -1.20
CA ASP A 41 0.86 6.99 -0.91
C ASP A 41 0.38 7.83 0.29
N GLY A 42 1.22 8.04 1.31
CA GLY A 42 0.91 8.83 2.50
C GLY A 42 1.06 10.34 2.34
N THR A 43 1.51 10.83 1.20
CA THR A 43 1.83 12.25 0.97
C THR A 43 0.62 13.18 1.15
N TRP A 44 -0.60 12.72 0.87
CA TRP A 44 -1.84 13.48 1.08
C TRP A 44 -2.11 13.80 2.57
N MET A 45 -1.44 13.08 3.47
CA MET A 45 -1.56 13.28 4.92
C MET A 45 -0.56 14.32 5.44
N VAL A 46 0.28 14.90 4.58
CA VAL A 46 1.34 15.85 4.92
C VAL A 46 0.96 17.26 4.45
N PRO A 47 0.68 18.20 5.37
CA PRO A 47 0.33 19.57 5.01
C PRO A 47 1.60 20.40 4.78
N ASP A 48 2.00 20.56 3.51
CA ASP A 48 3.12 21.41 3.12
C ASP A 48 2.79 22.23 1.86
N SER A 49 1.84 23.15 1.99
CA SER A 49 1.43 24.04 0.89
C SER A 49 2.51 25.03 0.48
N GLU A 50 3.45 25.35 1.37
CA GLU A 50 4.50 26.34 1.15
C GLU A 50 5.75 25.74 0.47
N ASP A 51 5.81 24.42 0.34
CA ASP A 51 6.97 23.67 -0.21
C ASP A 51 8.29 24.01 0.54
N ASP A 52 8.19 24.24 1.85
CA ASP A 52 9.34 24.51 2.71
C ASP A 52 9.60 23.40 3.74
N GLY A 53 8.83 22.31 3.66
CA GLY A 53 8.91 21.15 4.53
C GLY A 53 8.11 21.31 5.83
N VAL A 54 8.28 20.38 6.77
CA VAL A 54 7.58 20.44 8.07
C VAL A 54 8.56 20.66 9.21
N SER A 55 8.20 21.50 10.16
CA SER A 55 8.94 21.63 11.41
C SER A 55 8.82 20.36 12.26
N TYR A 56 9.76 20.18 13.18
CA TYR A 56 9.70 19.04 14.12
C TYR A 56 8.45 19.08 15.02
N ALA A 57 7.90 20.27 15.29
CA ALA A 57 6.65 20.43 16.02
C ALA A 57 5.46 19.90 15.20
N GLU A 58 5.38 20.26 13.92
CA GLU A 58 4.35 19.77 12.98
C GLU A 58 4.47 18.25 12.78
N PHE A 59 5.68 17.75 12.55
CA PHE A 59 5.96 16.31 12.47
C PHE A 59 5.40 15.56 13.68
N ASN A 60 5.70 16.02 14.90
CA ASN A 60 5.19 15.39 16.11
C ASN A 60 3.68 15.51 16.26
N PHE A 61 3.11 16.66 15.92
CA PHE A 61 1.67 16.87 16.00
C PHE A 61 0.95 15.86 15.11
N ILE A 62 1.38 15.72 13.86
CA ILE A 62 0.77 14.82 12.87
C ILE A 62 0.94 13.34 13.29
N LEU A 63 2.14 12.95 13.72
CA LEU A 63 2.39 11.60 14.21
C LEU A 63 1.50 11.24 15.42
N ASN A 64 1.42 12.13 16.42
CA ASN A 64 0.56 11.91 17.57
C ASN A 64 -0.91 11.85 17.16
N TYR A 65 -1.36 12.73 16.25
CA TYR A 65 -2.72 12.74 15.74
C TYR A 65 -3.10 11.41 15.09
N PHE A 66 -2.24 10.83 14.24
CA PHE A 66 -2.49 9.51 13.66
C PHE A 66 -2.57 8.42 14.74
N ILE A 67 -1.60 8.39 15.66
CA ILE A 67 -1.59 7.38 16.73
C ILE A 67 -2.83 7.51 17.62
N GLU A 68 -3.27 8.73 17.93
CA GLU A 68 -4.43 8.97 18.78
C GLU A 68 -5.76 8.56 18.12
N ILE A 69 -5.93 8.84 16.84
CA ILE A 69 -7.14 8.48 16.10
C ILE A 69 -7.24 6.96 15.95
N TYR A 70 -6.13 6.31 15.64
CA TYR A 70 -6.16 4.96 15.13
C TYR A 70 -5.79 3.89 16.15
N PHE A 71 -5.21 4.26 17.30
CA PHE A 71 -4.77 3.28 18.31
C PHE A 71 -5.34 3.58 19.71
N PRO A 72 -5.68 2.52 20.48
CA PRO A 72 -6.22 2.69 21.81
C PRO A 72 -5.18 3.29 22.76
N PRO A 73 -5.59 4.07 23.78
CA PRO A 73 -4.68 4.73 24.71
C PRO A 73 -3.60 3.82 25.32
N SER A 74 -3.92 2.55 25.57
CA SER A 74 -3.00 1.56 26.14
C SER A 74 -1.79 1.23 25.25
N GLN A 75 -1.84 1.51 23.94
CA GLN A 75 -0.76 1.18 23.00
C GLN A 75 0.06 2.39 22.56
N ARG A 76 -0.45 3.62 22.76
CA ARG A 76 0.08 4.84 22.10
C ARG A 76 1.52 5.15 22.46
N VAL A 77 1.88 5.05 23.75
CA VAL A 77 3.23 5.42 24.24
C VAL A 77 4.30 4.51 23.64
N GLU A 78 4.08 3.20 23.68
CA GLU A 78 5.05 2.23 23.15
C GLU A 78 5.10 2.27 21.63
N LEU A 79 3.95 2.45 20.96
CA LEU A 79 3.91 2.61 19.50
C LEU A 79 4.65 3.87 19.06
N LEU A 80 4.43 5.01 19.71
CA LEU A 80 5.11 6.27 19.40
C LEU A 80 6.64 6.12 19.52
N LYS A 81 7.10 5.47 20.58
CA LYS A 81 8.53 5.17 20.79
C LYS A 81 9.08 4.29 19.68
N ARG A 82 8.38 3.20 19.35
CA ARG A 82 8.78 2.26 18.29
C ARG A 82 8.86 2.92 16.92
N VAL A 83 7.83 3.67 16.54
CA VAL A 83 7.76 4.38 15.25
C VAL A 83 8.86 5.43 15.17
N LYS A 84 9.06 6.24 16.21
CA LYS A 84 10.16 7.22 16.21
C LYS A 84 11.53 6.56 16.06
N ASN A 85 11.78 5.43 16.73
CA ASN A 85 13.04 4.72 16.59
C ASN A 85 13.24 4.10 15.20
N LEU A 86 12.16 3.74 14.51
CA LEU A 86 12.23 3.17 13.16
C LEU A 86 12.54 4.25 12.12
N TYR A 87 11.87 5.41 12.18
CA TYR A 87 11.91 6.41 11.12
C TYR A 87 12.88 7.57 11.36
N LEU A 88 13.16 7.93 12.63
CA LEU A 88 14.09 9.02 12.93
C LEU A 88 15.51 8.47 13.08
N PRO A 89 16.52 9.14 12.50
CA PRO A 89 17.91 8.71 12.60
C PRO A 89 18.39 8.70 14.05
N SER A 90 19.01 7.59 14.45
CA SER A 90 19.60 7.43 15.77
C SER A 90 20.90 8.23 15.90
N GLY A 91 21.18 8.78 17.09
CA GLY A 91 22.44 9.48 17.38
C GLY A 91 22.55 10.90 16.79
N ILE A 92 21.51 11.38 16.12
CA ILE A 92 21.39 12.75 15.61
C ILE A 92 20.38 13.50 16.46
N SER A 93 20.68 14.76 16.80
CA SER A 93 19.68 15.61 17.45
C SER A 93 18.53 15.82 16.48
N GLN A 94 17.30 15.53 16.88
CA GLN A 94 16.13 15.72 16.00
C GLN A 94 15.97 17.18 15.54
N SER A 95 16.57 18.13 16.28
CA SER A 95 16.66 19.55 15.91
C SER A 95 17.64 19.86 14.78
N SER A 96 18.48 18.92 14.33
CA SER A 96 19.39 19.10 13.19
C SER A 96 18.83 18.58 11.87
N LEU A 97 17.65 17.95 11.88
CA LEU A 97 16.94 17.59 10.65
C LEU A 97 16.33 18.85 10.04
N SER A 98 16.56 19.06 8.76
CA SER A 98 15.89 20.10 7.98
C SER A 98 14.39 19.82 7.87
N ARG A 99 13.62 20.87 7.58
CA ARG A 99 12.18 20.76 7.34
C ARG A 99 11.84 19.78 6.21
N VAL A 100 12.64 19.80 5.15
CA VAL A 100 12.47 18.91 3.99
C VAL A 100 12.77 17.45 4.35
N GLU A 101 13.81 17.18 5.14
CA GLU A 101 14.09 15.82 5.63
C GLU A 101 12.95 15.30 6.51
N LEU A 102 12.43 16.15 7.41
CA LEU A 102 11.29 15.79 8.24
C LEU A 102 10.03 15.51 7.41
N ARG A 103 9.80 16.26 6.33
CA ARG A 103 8.70 16.01 5.38
C ARG A 103 8.86 14.64 4.72
N THR A 104 10.03 14.33 4.18
CA THR A 104 10.29 13.03 3.55
C THR A 104 10.09 11.87 4.54
N ILE A 105 10.59 12.01 5.78
CA ILE A 105 10.40 11.00 6.83
C ILE A 105 8.91 10.84 7.14
N LEU A 106 8.16 11.94 7.24
CA LEU A 106 6.74 11.93 7.51
C LEU A 106 5.92 11.26 6.39
N ILE A 107 6.25 11.53 5.12
CA ILE A 107 5.63 10.87 3.96
C ILE A 107 5.88 9.36 4.01
N ASN A 108 7.15 8.93 4.18
CA ASN A 108 7.50 7.52 4.28
C ASN A 108 6.74 6.80 5.41
N MET A 109 6.69 7.45 6.58
CA MET A 109 5.97 6.94 7.75
C MET A 109 4.47 6.84 7.48
N ALA A 110 3.87 7.84 6.84
CA ALA A 110 2.46 7.86 6.49
C ALA A 110 2.11 6.82 5.41
N THR A 111 2.95 6.63 4.40
CA THR A 111 2.80 5.59 3.37
C THR A 111 2.82 4.20 4.00
N ASP A 112 3.79 3.95 4.87
CA ASP A 112 3.91 2.67 5.55
C ASP A 112 2.71 2.40 6.46
N PHE A 113 2.31 3.39 7.26
CA PHE A 113 1.18 3.30 8.17
C PHE A 113 -0.15 3.09 7.43
N SER A 114 -0.44 3.89 6.41
CA SER A 114 -1.76 3.90 5.78
C SER A 114 -1.93 2.81 4.72
N MET A 115 -0.84 2.37 4.08
CA MET A 115 -0.87 1.47 2.94
C MET A 115 0.09 0.30 3.09
N ALA A 116 1.40 0.52 2.91
CA ALA A 116 2.34 -0.57 2.64
C ALA A 116 2.36 -1.66 3.73
N ALA A 117 2.31 -1.29 5.02
CA ALA A 117 2.35 -2.26 6.11
C ALA A 117 1.11 -3.15 6.16
N TYR A 118 -0.08 -2.57 6.00
CA TYR A 118 -1.34 -3.32 6.05
C TYR A 118 -1.60 -4.10 4.75
N ILE A 119 -1.21 -3.56 3.59
CA ILE A 119 -1.22 -4.29 2.32
C ILE A 119 -0.33 -5.52 2.39
N ALA A 120 0.90 -5.38 2.88
CA ALA A 120 1.80 -6.52 3.04
C ALA A 120 1.21 -7.55 4.02
N LYS A 121 0.68 -7.11 5.18
CA LYS A 121 -0.03 -8.00 6.11
C LYS A 121 -1.17 -8.76 5.46
N GLN A 122 -2.00 -8.08 4.66
CA GLN A 122 -3.11 -8.71 3.97
C GLN A 122 -2.61 -9.68 2.89
N ALA A 123 -1.65 -9.28 2.06
CA ALA A 123 -1.07 -10.14 1.04
C ALA A 123 -0.47 -11.42 1.65
N MET A 124 0.20 -11.34 2.80
CA MET A 124 0.70 -12.51 3.52
C MET A 124 -0.41 -13.45 4.02
N LEU A 125 -1.52 -12.88 4.50
CA LEU A 125 -2.66 -13.69 4.93
C LEU A 125 -3.29 -14.43 3.74
N PHE A 126 -3.47 -13.74 2.61
CA PHE A 126 -4.02 -14.31 1.40
C PHE A 126 -3.08 -15.33 0.74
N SER A 127 -1.77 -15.08 0.72
CA SER A 127 -0.79 -16.02 0.16
C SER A 127 -0.71 -17.33 0.94
N LYS A 128 -1.07 -17.33 2.23
CA LYS A 128 -1.12 -18.53 3.08
C LYS A 128 -2.45 -19.27 2.98
N ALA A 129 -3.53 -18.52 2.87
CA ALA A 129 -4.89 -19.06 2.83
C ALA A 129 -5.25 -19.59 1.43
N SER A 130 -4.76 -18.95 0.38
CA SER A 130 -5.17 -19.25 -0.99
C SER A 130 -4.28 -20.29 -1.67
N THR A 131 -4.91 -21.18 -2.43
CA THR A 131 -4.21 -22.04 -3.40
C THR A 131 -3.94 -21.32 -4.73
N THR A 132 -4.37 -20.06 -4.87
CA THR A 132 -4.20 -19.24 -6.08
C THR A 132 -3.21 -18.09 -5.84
N GLY A 133 -2.68 -17.52 -6.93
CA GLY A 133 -1.62 -16.50 -6.85
C GLY A 133 -2.04 -15.23 -6.13
N THR A 134 -1.18 -14.73 -5.25
CA THR A 134 -1.30 -13.41 -4.61
C THR A 134 -0.17 -12.55 -5.14
N TYR A 135 -0.43 -11.34 -5.61
CA TYR A 135 0.57 -10.48 -6.24
C TYR A 135 0.56 -9.11 -5.57
N VAL A 136 1.75 -8.54 -5.36
CA VAL A 136 1.90 -7.22 -4.74
C VAL A 136 2.72 -6.32 -5.66
N PHE A 137 2.24 -5.10 -5.89
CA PHE A 137 3.00 -4.06 -6.61
C PHE A 137 3.22 -2.80 -5.78
N GLN A 138 4.26 -2.07 -6.13
CA GLN A 138 4.45 -0.66 -5.79
C GLN A 138 4.40 0.13 -7.10
N PHE A 139 3.51 1.11 -7.20
CA PHE A 139 3.46 2.01 -8.35
C PHE A 139 4.41 3.18 -8.14
N ASP A 140 5.40 3.29 -9.01
CA ASP A 140 6.54 4.21 -8.92
C ASP A 140 6.69 4.99 -10.23
N TYR A 141 5.59 5.59 -10.69
CA TYR A 141 5.58 6.45 -11.86
C TYR A 141 4.77 7.70 -11.59
N ARG A 142 5.42 8.86 -11.58
CA ARG A 142 4.73 10.15 -11.45
C ARG A 142 4.11 10.52 -12.81
N PRO A 143 2.78 10.68 -12.91
CA PRO A 143 2.15 11.01 -14.19
C PRO A 143 2.60 12.39 -14.68
N SER A 144 2.87 12.53 -15.98
CA SER A 144 3.35 13.81 -16.54
C SER A 144 2.34 14.96 -16.42
N TYR A 145 1.05 14.60 -16.34
CA TYR A 145 -0.06 15.53 -16.16
C TYR A 145 -0.39 15.79 -14.68
N SER A 146 0.42 15.29 -13.73
CA SER A 146 0.22 15.56 -12.31
C SER A 146 0.37 17.04 -12.00
N ALA A 147 -0.69 17.65 -11.45
CA ALA A 147 -0.71 19.05 -11.02
C ALA A 147 -0.18 19.24 -9.60
N ALA A 148 0.17 18.16 -8.89
CA ALA A 148 0.71 18.23 -7.54
C ALA A 148 2.11 18.87 -7.56
N PRO A 149 2.60 19.46 -6.46
CA PRO A 149 3.98 19.92 -6.37
C PRO A 149 4.97 18.74 -6.45
N LEU A 150 6.22 19.00 -6.83
CA LEU A 150 7.23 17.95 -7.05
C LEU A 150 7.48 17.11 -5.79
N TRP A 151 7.47 17.73 -4.61
CA TRP A 151 7.65 17.03 -3.35
C TRP A 151 6.55 16.01 -3.05
N TYR A 152 5.39 16.14 -3.68
CA TYR A 152 4.27 15.23 -3.48
C TYR A 152 4.58 13.82 -4.01
N GLY A 153 5.52 13.68 -4.94
CA GLY A 153 5.99 12.37 -5.41
C GLY A 153 4.93 11.61 -6.22
N VAL A 154 4.83 10.30 -6.01
CA VAL A 154 3.82 9.40 -6.59
C VAL A 154 2.73 9.16 -5.55
N GLY A 155 1.74 10.05 -5.51
CA GLY A 155 0.77 10.13 -4.43
C GLY A 155 -0.38 9.13 -4.58
N HIS A 156 -1.19 9.07 -3.52
CA HIS A 156 -2.38 8.21 -3.49
C HIS A 156 -3.22 8.40 -4.75
N THR A 157 -3.60 7.29 -5.39
CA THR A 157 -4.46 7.21 -6.58
C THR A 157 -3.84 7.52 -7.93
N ASP A 158 -2.55 7.86 -7.99
CA ASP A 158 -1.86 8.17 -9.25
C ASP A 158 -1.88 6.97 -10.24
N GLU A 159 -1.98 5.74 -9.74
CA GLU A 159 -2.01 4.51 -10.53
C GLU A 159 -3.36 4.25 -11.23
N LYS A 160 -4.46 4.81 -10.72
CA LYS A 160 -5.83 4.42 -11.13
C LYS A 160 -6.09 4.62 -12.62
N GLY A 161 -5.62 5.73 -13.17
CA GLY A 161 -5.77 6.02 -14.59
C GLY A 161 -5.02 5.02 -15.49
N PHE A 162 -3.87 4.53 -15.02
CA PHE A 162 -3.04 3.57 -15.75
C PHE A 162 -3.66 2.18 -15.74
N VAL A 163 -4.26 1.75 -14.62
CA VAL A 163 -5.05 0.51 -14.56
C VAL A 163 -6.17 0.52 -15.60
N LEU A 164 -6.81 1.68 -15.79
CA LEU A 164 -7.90 1.88 -16.75
C LEU A 164 -7.42 2.17 -18.19
N GLY A 165 -6.11 2.27 -18.42
CA GLY A 165 -5.54 2.59 -19.73
C GLY A 165 -5.81 4.02 -20.20
N LEU A 166 -6.22 4.94 -19.33
CA LEU A 166 -6.62 6.29 -19.72
C LEU A 166 -5.50 7.11 -20.38
N PRO A 167 -4.21 6.98 -19.99
CA PRO A 167 -3.14 7.69 -20.68
C PRO A 167 -2.98 7.31 -22.17
N ALA A 168 -3.32 6.06 -22.52
CA ALA A 168 -3.31 5.52 -23.88
C ALA A 168 -4.73 5.34 -24.46
N GLY A 169 -5.74 5.86 -23.78
CA GLY A 169 -7.14 5.58 -24.05
C GLY A 169 -7.68 6.35 -25.27
N PRO A 170 -8.89 6.00 -25.74
CA PRO A 170 -9.58 6.77 -26.77
C PRO A 170 -10.19 8.06 -26.20
N TYR A 171 -10.27 9.09 -27.04
CA TYR A 171 -11.09 10.28 -26.76
C TYR A 171 -12.58 9.89 -26.61
N PRO A 172 -13.36 10.47 -25.68
CA PRO A 172 -13.05 11.60 -24.79
C PRO A 172 -12.52 11.23 -23.40
N PHE A 173 -12.30 9.94 -23.12
CA PHE A 173 -11.91 9.48 -21.78
C PHE A 173 -10.40 9.53 -21.53
N ALA A 174 -9.61 9.67 -22.60
CA ALA A 174 -8.17 9.79 -22.53
C ALA A 174 -7.75 11.02 -21.71
N TYR A 175 -6.69 10.86 -20.92
CA TYR A 175 -6.08 12.00 -20.26
C TYR A 175 -5.42 12.93 -21.29
N PRO A 176 -5.54 14.26 -21.12
CA PRO A 176 -4.94 15.21 -22.04
C PRO A 176 -3.42 15.22 -21.90
N ASN A 177 -2.72 15.51 -23.01
CA ASN A 177 -1.28 15.79 -23.03
C ASN A 177 -0.38 14.68 -22.45
N THR A 178 -0.74 13.40 -22.62
CA THR A 178 0.06 12.27 -22.14
C THR A 178 1.36 12.12 -22.94
N THR A 179 2.46 11.82 -22.26
CA THR A 179 3.77 11.54 -22.86
C THR A 179 3.85 10.12 -23.40
N ALA A 180 4.95 9.79 -24.09
CA ALA A 180 5.22 8.41 -24.51
C ALA A 180 5.42 7.48 -23.30
N GLU A 181 6.01 7.97 -22.21
CA GLU A 181 6.19 7.21 -20.96
C GLU A 181 4.86 6.94 -20.26
N ASP A 182 3.93 7.92 -20.23
CA ASP A 182 2.62 7.67 -19.62
C ASP A 182 1.87 6.57 -20.38
N ARG A 183 1.92 6.60 -21.71
CA ARG A 183 1.33 5.56 -22.57
C ARG A 183 2.01 4.22 -22.36
N TYR A 184 3.34 4.20 -22.26
CA TYR A 184 4.12 3.00 -21.98
C TYR A 184 3.66 2.33 -20.67
N VAL A 185 3.60 3.10 -19.57
CA VAL A 185 3.20 2.57 -18.27
C VAL A 185 1.73 2.12 -18.28
N ALA A 186 0.86 2.83 -19.01
CA ALA A 186 -0.54 2.44 -19.15
C ALA A 186 -0.71 1.12 -19.93
N ASP A 187 0.04 0.93 -21.01
CA ASP A 187 0.03 -0.31 -21.79
C ASP A 187 0.56 -1.50 -20.95
N LEU A 188 1.60 -1.28 -20.15
CA LEU A 188 2.11 -2.29 -19.21
C LEU A 188 1.06 -2.66 -18.16
N MET A 189 0.48 -1.66 -17.47
CA MET A 189 -0.53 -1.86 -16.44
C MET A 189 -1.77 -2.58 -16.99
N THR A 190 -2.31 -2.13 -18.12
CA THR A 190 -3.47 -2.79 -18.75
C THR A 190 -3.15 -4.21 -19.23
N THR A 191 -1.93 -4.48 -19.69
CA THR A 191 -1.48 -5.85 -20.01
C THR A 191 -1.47 -6.75 -18.78
N LEU A 192 -0.84 -6.30 -17.68
CA LEU A 192 -0.77 -7.07 -16.43
C LEU A 192 -2.17 -7.33 -15.84
N TRP A 193 -3.02 -6.31 -15.77
CA TRP A 193 -4.38 -6.43 -15.23
C TRP A 193 -5.28 -7.29 -16.12
N SER A 194 -5.19 -7.15 -17.45
CA SER A 194 -6.01 -7.95 -18.37
C SER A 194 -5.58 -9.41 -18.41
N ASN A 195 -4.27 -9.70 -18.31
CA ASN A 195 -3.77 -11.07 -18.15
C ASN A 195 -4.32 -11.68 -16.86
N PHE A 196 -4.17 -10.98 -15.75
CA PHE A 196 -4.68 -11.42 -14.46
C PHE A 196 -6.20 -11.69 -14.49
N ALA A 197 -7.00 -10.80 -15.10
CA ALA A 197 -8.44 -11.00 -15.24
C ALA A 197 -8.79 -12.28 -16.03
N LYS A 198 -8.00 -12.62 -17.06
CA LYS A 198 -8.19 -13.82 -17.90
C LYS A 198 -7.76 -15.09 -17.16
N THR A 199 -6.58 -15.07 -16.56
CA THR A 199 -5.86 -16.29 -16.13
C THR A 199 -5.70 -16.44 -14.63
N GLY A 200 -5.81 -15.37 -13.85
CA GLY A 200 -5.41 -15.32 -12.44
C GLY A 200 -3.91 -15.08 -12.21
N ASP A 201 -3.10 -14.93 -13.27
CA ASP A 201 -1.67 -14.61 -13.22
C ASP A 201 -1.41 -13.36 -14.10
N PRO A 202 -0.80 -12.27 -13.60
CA PRO A 202 -0.50 -11.07 -14.39
C PRO A 202 0.52 -11.32 -15.52
N THR A 203 1.35 -12.36 -15.37
CA THR A 203 2.41 -12.76 -16.31
C THR A 203 2.39 -14.28 -16.51
N PRO A 204 1.32 -14.85 -17.10
CA PRO A 204 1.15 -16.29 -17.22
C PRO A 204 2.32 -16.93 -18.01
N GLN A 205 2.85 -16.17 -18.97
CA GLN A 205 4.15 -16.36 -19.59
C GLN A 205 4.97 -15.09 -19.37
N PRO A 206 6.31 -15.17 -19.40
CA PRO A 206 7.16 -13.97 -19.43
C PRO A 206 6.69 -13.02 -20.53
N LEU A 207 6.60 -11.72 -20.21
CA LEU A 207 6.15 -10.75 -21.20
C LEU A 207 7.20 -10.60 -22.31
N ASN A 208 6.73 -10.36 -23.53
CA ASN A 208 7.60 -9.94 -24.63
C ASN A 208 8.06 -8.49 -24.46
N TRP A 209 7.29 -7.71 -23.72
CA TRP A 209 7.53 -6.31 -23.46
C TRP A 209 6.92 -5.90 -22.11
N PRO A 210 7.72 -5.32 -21.18
CA PRO A 210 9.17 -5.38 -21.16
C PRO A 210 9.67 -6.83 -21.25
N ALA A 211 10.72 -7.06 -22.03
CA ALA A 211 11.14 -8.41 -22.39
C ALA A 211 11.58 -9.23 -21.16
N GLY A 212 10.97 -10.40 -20.99
CA GLY A 212 11.29 -11.33 -19.90
C GLY A 212 10.67 -10.96 -18.55
N LEU A 213 9.85 -9.90 -18.47
CA LEU A 213 9.23 -9.52 -17.20
C LEU A 213 8.34 -10.67 -16.70
N ARG A 214 8.61 -11.12 -15.47
CA ARG A 214 7.79 -12.08 -14.73
C ARG A 214 7.46 -11.49 -13.37
N TRP A 215 6.16 -11.35 -13.07
CA TRP A 215 5.69 -10.97 -11.76
C TRP A 215 5.45 -12.23 -10.92
N PRO A 216 6.30 -12.53 -9.92
CA PRO A 216 6.10 -13.70 -9.08
C PRO A 216 4.92 -13.50 -8.13
N SER A 217 4.26 -14.61 -7.78
CA SER A 217 3.34 -14.61 -6.63
C SER A 217 4.12 -14.26 -5.36
N PHE A 218 3.56 -13.37 -4.57
CA PHE A 218 3.96 -13.03 -3.22
C PHE A 218 3.87 -14.27 -2.32
N SER A 219 4.92 -14.51 -1.54
CA SER A 219 5.05 -15.61 -0.58
C SER A 219 5.90 -15.14 0.60
N ASP A 220 5.96 -15.92 1.68
CA ASP A 220 6.75 -15.55 2.87
C ASP A 220 8.26 -15.49 2.63
N ASP A 221 8.76 -16.27 1.67
CA ASP A 221 10.18 -16.32 1.30
C ASP A 221 10.36 -16.78 -0.16
N PRO A 222 10.92 -15.95 -1.06
CA PRO A 222 11.17 -14.53 -0.91
C PRO A 222 9.89 -13.69 -1.14
N ARG A 223 9.68 -12.66 -0.31
CA ARG A 223 8.58 -11.68 -0.45
C ARG A 223 8.84 -10.74 -1.61
N ARG A 224 8.56 -11.19 -2.83
CA ARG A 224 8.81 -10.41 -4.04
C ARG A 224 7.61 -9.57 -4.44
N ILE A 225 7.87 -8.31 -4.77
CA ILE A 225 6.90 -7.35 -5.31
C ILE A 225 7.35 -6.88 -6.69
N LEU A 226 6.40 -6.39 -7.49
CA LEU A 226 6.71 -5.68 -8.74
C LEU A 226 6.69 -4.17 -8.48
N VAL A 227 7.81 -3.49 -8.69
CA VAL A 227 7.85 -2.03 -8.77
C VAL A 227 7.51 -1.65 -10.21
N ILE A 228 6.44 -0.90 -10.40
CA ILE A 228 5.91 -0.52 -11.71
C ILE A 228 6.28 0.94 -11.98
N GLY A 229 7.25 1.13 -12.87
CA GLY A 229 7.65 2.43 -13.41
C GLY A 229 7.94 2.32 -14.90
N VAL A 230 8.67 3.30 -15.45
CA VAL A 230 9.19 3.23 -16.83
C VAL A 230 10.11 2.00 -17.00
N GLU A 231 10.91 1.72 -15.97
CA GLU A 231 11.74 0.52 -15.87
C GLU A 231 11.18 -0.39 -14.76
N PRO A 232 10.21 -1.27 -15.07
CA PRO A 232 9.61 -2.12 -14.07
C PRO A 232 10.59 -3.22 -13.62
N GLU A 233 10.55 -3.55 -12.34
CA GLU A 233 11.49 -4.49 -11.75
C GLU A 233 10.87 -5.29 -10.60
N VAL A 234 11.38 -6.50 -10.40
CA VAL A 234 11.00 -7.33 -9.27
C VAL A 234 12.03 -7.15 -8.17
N ARG A 235 11.57 -6.74 -6.98
CA ARG A 235 12.40 -6.55 -5.79
C ARG A 235 11.87 -7.35 -4.61
N ASN A 236 12.73 -7.58 -3.63
CA ASN A 236 12.28 -8.04 -2.33
C ASN A 236 11.60 -6.89 -1.60
N PHE A 237 10.48 -7.17 -0.95
CA PHE A 237 9.81 -6.25 -0.05
C PHE A 237 10.74 -5.92 1.12
N ASP A 238 10.97 -4.62 1.35
CA ASP A 238 11.98 -4.10 2.27
C ASP A 238 11.38 -3.41 3.51
N LYS A 239 10.04 -3.29 3.57
CA LYS A 239 9.32 -2.60 4.66
C LYS A 239 8.89 -3.53 5.80
N GLU A 240 9.66 -4.58 6.06
CA GLU A 240 9.32 -5.57 7.10
C GLU A 240 9.23 -4.98 8.50
N GLN A 241 10.20 -4.13 8.86
CA GLN A 241 10.20 -3.48 10.18
C GLN A 241 8.98 -2.56 10.35
N ALA A 242 8.50 -1.95 9.27
CA ALA A 242 7.27 -1.15 9.28
C ALA A 242 6.03 -2.03 9.49
N VAL A 243 5.94 -3.19 8.84
CA VAL A 243 4.86 -4.18 9.09
C VAL A 243 4.81 -4.54 10.57
N VAL A 244 5.95 -4.86 11.18
CA VAL A 244 6.01 -5.19 12.61
C VAL A 244 5.61 -4.00 13.48
N ALA A 245 6.11 -2.80 13.14
CA ALA A 245 5.88 -1.61 13.93
C ALA A 245 4.39 -1.22 13.98
N TRP A 246 3.73 -1.18 12.82
CA TRP A 246 2.37 -0.69 12.68
C TRP A 246 1.30 -1.74 12.95
N THR A 247 1.58 -3.01 12.63
CA THR A 247 0.56 -4.06 12.64
C THR A 247 0.69 -5.08 13.77
N GLY A 248 1.79 -5.02 14.52
CA GLY A 248 2.03 -5.83 15.72
C GLY A 248 2.42 -7.28 15.48
N ASN A 249 2.31 -7.81 14.26
CA ASN A 249 2.67 -9.18 13.93
C ASN A 249 3.72 -9.20 12.81
N SER A 250 4.93 -9.69 13.10
CA SER A 250 5.75 -10.29 12.05
C SER A 250 5.22 -11.69 11.82
N THR A 251 4.76 -12.01 10.61
CA THR A 251 4.49 -13.42 10.26
C THR A 251 5.79 -14.22 10.05
N THR A 252 6.95 -13.57 10.14
CA THR A 252 8.25 -14.23 10.32
C THR A 252 8.39 -14.67 11.78
N SER A 253 8.97 -15.85 11.97
CA SER A 253 9.26 -16.48 13.26
C SER A 253 10.32 -15.72 14.08
N MET A 254 10.08 -14.46 14.39
CA MET A 254 10.82 -13.76 15.46
C MET A 254 10.13 -14.03 16.80
N PRO A 255 10.88 -14.18 17.91
CA PRO A 255 10.28 -14.41 19.21
C PRO A 255 9.42 -13.19 19.59
N ASP A 256 8.16 -13.48 19.92
CA ASP A 256 7.21 -12.56 20.54
C ASP A 256 7.89 -11.85 21.74
N SER A 257 8.33 -10.62 21.51
CA SER A 257 8.87 -9.75 22.56
C SER A 257 8.17 -8.38 22.60
N GLY A 258 7.12 -8.19 21.79
CA GLY A 258 6.30 -6.98 21.81
C GLY A 258 4.82 -7.33 21.85
N GLY A 259 4.11 -6.86 22.88
CA GLY A 259 2.67 -7.05 22.99
C GLY A 259 1.90 -6.64 21.74
N SER A 260 0.76 -7.29 21.50
CA SER A 260 -0.03 -7.13 20.28
C SER A 260 -0.42 -5.66 20.02
N VAL A 261 0.12 -5.06 18.95
CA VAL A 261 -0.35 -3.77 18.45
C VAL A 261 -1.57 -4.01 17.58
N LYS A 262 -2.70 -3.40 17.94
CA LYS A 262 -3.96 -3.49 17.20
C LYS A 262 -4.53 -2.09 17.08
N ALA A 263 -4.50 -1.57 15.85
CA ALA A 263 -5.29 -0.39 15.51
C ALA A 263 -6.78 -0.67 15.77
N HIS A 264 -7.55 0.39 16.02
CA HIS A 264 -8.99 0.33 15.95
C HIS A 264 -9.41 -0.21 14.57
N LEU A 265 -10.48 -1.01 14.54
CA LEU A 265 -10.99 -1.72 13.36
C LEU A 265 -10.97 -0.85 12.07
N GLY A 266 -11.19 0.46 12.19
CA GLY A 266 -11.18 1.44 11.10
C GLY A 266 -9.91 1.57 10.24
N VAL A 267 -8.70 1.21 10.72
CA VAL A 267 -7.48 1.30 9.87
C VAL A 267 -7.43 0.21 8.83
N LEU A 268 -7.79 -1.02 9.22
CA LEU A 268 -7.94 -2.11 8.26
C LEU A 268 -8.98 -1.78 7.20
N TRP A 269 -10.04 -1.04 7.56
CA TRP A 269 -11.05 -0.57 6.61
C TRP A 269 -10.53 0.48 5.62
N PHE A 270 -9.60 1.36 6.03
CA PHE A 270 -8.94 2.30 5.10
C PHE A 270 -8.15 1.53 4.03
N ALA A 271 -7.29 0.58 4.43
CA ALA A 271 -6.56 -0.24 3.47
C ALA A 271 -7.48 -1.17 2.65
N LEU A 272 -8.55 -1.73 3.24
CA LEU A 272 -9.48 -2.66 2.57
C LEU A 272 -10.38 -2.00 1.52
N PHE A 273 -10.70 -0.70 1.64
CA PHE A 273 -11.58 0.00 0.69
C PHE A 273 -10.86 0.97 -0.24
N PHE A 274 -9.69 1.48 0.18
CA PHE A 274 -8.85 2.33 -0.67
C PHE A 274 -7.76 1.57 -1.42
N THR A 275 -7.65 0.24 -1.25
CA THR A 275 -6.92 -0.60 -2.20
C THR A 275 -7.65 -0.59 -3.54
N CYS A 276 -7.22 0.32 -4.43
CA CYS A 276 -7.63 0.30 -5.82
C CYS A 276 -6.94 -0.86 -6.53
N GLY A 277 -7.57 -2.03 -6.54
CA GLY A 277 -6.98 -3.17 -7.25
C GLY A 277 -7.65 -4.52 -7.13
N ILE A 278 -8.72 -4.71 -6.33
CA ILE A 278 -9.40 -6.01 -6.29
C ILE A 278 -10.16 -6.24 -7.61
N VAL A 279 -9.47 -6.76 -8.61
CA VAL A 279 -10.08 -7.31 -9.82
C VAL A 279 -10.50 -8.74 -9.53
N ARG A 280 -11.81 -8.97 -9.44
CA ARG A 280 -12.35 -10.32 -9.29
C ARG A 280 -12.61 -10.91 -10.68
N LYS A 281 -12.16 -12.15 -10.92
CA LYS A 281 -12.73 -12.98 -11.98
C LYS A 281 -14.16 -13.35 -11.57
N VAL A 282 -15.15 -12.68 -12.15
CA VAL A 282 -16.53 -13.15 -12.12
C VAL A 282 -16.66 -14.15 -13.25
N SER A 283 -16.68 -15.44 -12.92
CA SER A 283 -17.07 -16.47 -13.88
C SER A 283 -18.53 -16.23 -14.24
N ILE A 284 -18.76 -15.62 -15.40
CA ILE A 284 -20.09 -15.59 -16.02
C ILE A 284 -20.28 -17.00 -16.60
N LEU A 285 -21.13 -17.79 -15.94
CA LEU A 285 -21.74 -18.99 -16.52
C LEU A 285 -22.83 -18.57 -17.50
#